data_AF-A0A6N7PHQ5-F1
#
_entry.id   AF-A0A6N7PHQ5-F1
#
_cell.length_a   1.000
_cell.length_b   1.000
_cell.length_c   1.000
_cell.angle_alpha   90.00
_cell.angle_beta   90.00
_cell.angle_gamma   90.00
#
_symmetry.space_group_name_H-M   'P 1'
#
loop_
_entity.id
_entity.type
_entity.pdbx_description
1 polymer ?
#
loop_
_entity_poly.entity_id
_entity_poly.type
_entity_poly.pdbx_seq_one_letter_code
_entity_poly.pdbx_strand_id
1 'polypeptide(L)'
;MRFRLAFALTALTTALGAYLAACSSEDNIEDLCGWLGDENNCYRQFYADITTTCGTKGPNSARDGSFLKRDKLDTCVLDGAEGGQVVFDPPLDIATDFPVTTASFAMIRGDGTICGAAAFGSDGAMALSVEAVSVDENGIVTPLGDGGLPDSGTSCVDSTDPICGGSFSVKPVTEREIVDVTCSTATRKESHRFNRLQLAKCDGTKDNAPDEANVAALFPRAEFESNPGGVALEGYVLFRVFFPPATGELEGAQPEVVEYFRCRIPSAPNTCANGVQDEGEPAIDCGVLCGKGCCNSDPCYINSDCESGVCSAVDGGMGIRRCIGDGPICTPPAPAPDAGTDGG
;
A
#
# COMPACT_ATOMS: atom_id res chain seq x y z
N MET A 1 -11.15 -2.89 -26.45
CA MET A 1 -10.14 -3.95 -26.36
C MET A 1 -9.83 -4.18 -24.88
N ARG A 2 -10.34 -5.27 -24.29
CA ARG A 2 -10.04 -5.64 -22.89
C ARG A 2 -8.71 -6.40 -22.91
N PHE A 3 -7.60 -5.72 -22.64
CA PHE A 3 -6.33 -6.40 -22.39
C PHE A 3 -6.45 -7.10 -21.03
N ARG A 4 -6.77 -8.40 -21.05
CA ARG A 4 -6.49 -9.27 -19.92
C ARG A 4 -4.97 -9.47 -19.90
N LEU A 5 -4.25 -8.52 -19.30
CA LEU A 5 -2.91 -8.80 -18.79
C LEU A 5 -3.11 -9.84 -17.69
N ALA A 6 -2.94 -11.11 -18.06
CA ALA A 6 -2.68 -12.15 -17.09
C ALA A 6 -1.32 -11.80 -16.47
N PHE A 7 -1.34 -10.98 -15.42
CA PHE A 7 -0.22 -10.87 -14.52
C PHE A 7 -0.06 -12.27 -13.94
N ALA A 8 0.93 -13.01 -14.44
CA ALA A 8 1.67 -13.86 -13.55
C ALA A 8 2.35 -12.88 -12.57
N LEU A 9 1.60 -12.45 -11.55
CA LEU A 9 2.19 -12.34 -10.25
C LEU A 9 2.78 -13.73 -10.07
N THR A 10 4.08 -13.87 -10.33
CA THR A 10 4.85 -14.94 -9.74
C THR A 10 4.47 -14.78 -8.29
N ALA A 11 3.57 -15.66 -7.82
CA ALA A 11 3.15 -15.67 -6.45
C ALA A 11 4.46 -15.49 -5.72
N LEU A 12 4.53 -14.48 -4.85
CA LEU A 12 5.50 -14.48 -3.79
C LEU A 12 5.14 -15.74 -3.02
N THR A 13 5.55 -16.89 -3.54
CA THR A 13 5.38 -18.17 -2.93
C THR A 13 6.19 -17.95 -1.70
N THR A 14 5.48 -17.76 -0.61
CA THR A 14 5.98 -18.03 0.71
C THR A 14 6.60 -19.40 0.56
N ALA A 15 7.90 -19.42 0.32
CA ALA A 15 8.69 -20.62 0.43
C ALA A 15 8.71 -20.89 1.93
N LEU A 16 7.59 -21.44 2.44
CA LEU A 16 7.64 -22.42 3.51
C LEU A 16 8.39 -23.61 2.91
N GLY A 17 9.70 -23.44 2.77
CA GLY A 17 10.59 -24.57 2.54
C GLY A 17 10.38 -25.51 3.70
N ALA A 18 10.00 -26.74 3.40
CA ALA A 18 10.09 -27.85 4.33
C ALA A 18 11.57 -27.95 4.75
N TYR A 19 11.89 -27.39 5.92
CA TYR A 19 13.17 -27.61 6.56
C TYR A 19 13.26 -29.09 6.88
N LEU A 20 14.02 -29.84 6.08
CA LEU A 20 14.60 -31.09 6.54
C LEU A 20 15.41 -30.73 7.79
N ALA A 21 15.04 -31.33 8.92
CA ALA A 21 15.65 -31.15 10.21
C ALA A 21 17.13 -31.60 10.18
N ALA A 22 17.99 -30.70 9.71
CA ALA A 22 19.39 -30.70 10.09
C ALA A 22 19.45 -30.08 11.48
N CYS A 23 19.55 -30.92 12.51
CA CYS A 23 19.92 -30.51 13.86
C CYS A 23 21.26 -29.75 13.78
N SER A 24 21.20 -28.43 13.78
CA SER A 24 22.34 -27.54 13.94
C SER A 24 22.05 -26.70 15.18
N SER A 25 23.04 -26.67 16.07
CA SER A 25 23.17 -25.90 17.32
C SER A 25 22.34 -24.62 17.41
N GLU A 26 21.85 -24.34 18.63
CA GLU A 26 21.26 -23.08 19.09
C GLU A 26 21.59 -21.89 18.18
N ASP A 27 20.53 -21.29 17.65
CA ASP A 27 20.50 -20.14 16.76
C ASP A 27 21.59 -19.10 17.09
N ASN A 28 22.60 -18.97 16.23
CA ASN A 28 23.61 -17.92 16.36
C ASN A 28 22.94 -16.57 16.09
N ILE A 29 22.56 -15.86 17.15
CA ILE A 29 22.16 -14.46 17.09
C ILE A 29 23.40 -13.64 16.73
N GLU A 30 23.34 -12.95 15.60
CA GLU A 30 24.43 -12.12 15.07
C GLU A 30 24.46 -10.73 15.73
N ASP A 31 25.58 -10.00 15.55
CA ASP A 31 25.75 -8.63 16.03
C ASP A 31 25.12 -7.63 15.04
N LEU A 32 23.93 -7.14 15.39
CA LEU A 32 23.19 -6.18 14.57
C LEU A 32 23.92 -4.85 14.41
N CYS A 33 24.62 -4.37 15.44
CA CYS A 33 25.36 -3.11 15.35
C CYS A 33 26.55 -3.23 14.42
N GLY A 34 27.29 -4.34 14.52
CA GLY A 34 28.39 -4.66 13.61
C GLY A 34 27.91 -4.77 12.16
N TRP A 35 26.78 -5.43 11.93
CA TRP A 35 26.19 -5.54 10.59
C TRP A 35 25.75 -4.18 10.03
N LEU A 36 25.01 -3.37 10.80
CA LEU A 36 24.60 -2.02 10.38
C LEU A 36 25.78 -1.07 10.15
N GLY A 37 26.86 -1.22 10.93
CA GLY A 37 28.10 -0.46 10.81
C GLY A 37 28.97 -0.86 9.62
N ASP A 38 28.78 -2.06 9.04
CA ASP A 38 29.50 -2.46 7.83
C ASP A 38 28.95 -1.72 6.61
N GLU A 39 29.78 -0.84 6.03
CA GLU A 39 29.47 -0.10 4.80
C GLU A 39 29.17 -1.02 3.60
N ASN A 40 29.68 -2.26 3.64
CA ASN A 40 29.52 -3.24 2.58
C ASN A 40 28.39 -4.25 2.83
N ASN A 41 27.54 -4.03 3.84
CA ASN A 41 26.41 -4.94 4.06
C ASN A 41 25.43 -4.89 2.86
N CYS A 42 24.76 -6.01 2.61
CA CYS A 42 23.79 -6.15 1.52
C CYS A 42 22.67 -5.09 1.55
N TYR A 43 22.27 -4.64 2.74
CA TYR A 43 21.17 -3.71 2.94
C TYR A 43 21.51 -2.28 2.48
N ARG A 44 22.73 -1.80 2.71
CA ARG A 44 23.20 -0.49 2.23
C ARG A 44 23.27 -0.45 0.71
N GLN A 45 23.70 -1.55 0.09
CA GLN A 45 23.69 -1.68 -1.38
C GLN A 45 22.25 -1.61 -1.92
N PHE A 46 21.33 -2.35 -1.29
CA PHE A 46 19.93 -2.31 -1.64
C PHE A 46 19.29 -0.91 -1.46
N TYR A 47 19.66 -0.19 -0.40
CA TYR A 47 19.23 1.19 -0.17
C TYR A 47 19.67 2.13 -1.31
N ALA A 48 20.93 2.04 -1.74
CA ALA A 48 21.46 2.87 -2.82
C ALA A 48 20.64 2.69 -4.12
N ASP A 49 20.36 1.44 -4.50
CA ASP A 49 19.60 1.09 -5.71
C ASP A 49 18.14 1.55 -5.66
N ILE A 50 17.52 1.54 -4.48
CA ILE A 50 16.12 1.96 -4.30
C ILE A 50 15.91 3.44 -4.60
N THR A 51 16.78 4.28 -4.03
CA THR A 51 16.58 5.74 -4.01
C THR A 51 16.64 6.39 -5.38
N THR A 52 17.17 5.68 -6.36
CA THR A 52 17.33 6.14 -7.75
C THR A 52 16.24 5.61 -8.68
N THR A 53 15.45 4.62 -8.24
CA THR A 53 14.65 3.80 -9.17
C THR A 53 13.15 3.84 -8.88
N CYS A 54 12.72 3.45 -7.68
CA CYS A 54 11.30 3.20 -7.39
C CYS A 54 10.73 4.10 -6.30
N GLY A 55 11.57 4.63 -5.42
CA GLY A 55 11.16 5.52 -4.35
C GLY A 55 11.86 6.87 -4.44
N THR A 56 11.29 7.87 -3.78
CA THR A 56 11.87 9.21 -3.68
C THR A 56 12.45 9.40 -2.29
N LYS A 57 13.67 9.94 -2.20
CA LYS A 57 14.30 10.26 -0.93
C LYS A 57 13.65 11.46 -0.27
N GLY A 58 13.47 11.39 1.06
CA GLY A 58 13.00 12.49 1.90
C GLY A 58 11.53 12.36 2.34
N PRO A 59 11.14 13.10 3.38
CA PRO A 59 9.76 13.15 3.83
C PRO A 59 8.90 13.99 2.87
N ASN A 60 7.66 13.59 2.66
CA ASN A 60 6.70 14.24 1.76
C ASN A 60 7.18 14.33 0.30
N SER A 61 8.02 13.40 -0.14
CA SER A 61 8.48 13.30 -1.52
C SER A 61 7.86 12.11 -2.27
N ALA A 62 6.91 11.42 -1.64
CA ALA A 62 6.10 10.38 -2.26
C ALA A 62 5.58 10.82 -3.64
N ARG A 63 5.60 9.89 -4.59
CA ARG A 63 4.93 10.10 -5.87
C ARG A 63 3.43 10.09 -5.63
N ASP A 64 2.80 11.25 -5.84
CA ASP A 64 1.36 11.37 -5.73
C ASP A 64 0.67 10.56 -6.84
N GLY A 65 -0.50 10.03 -6.55
CA GLY A 65 -1.34 9.34 -7.51
C GLY A 65 -2.79 9.28 -7.05
N SER A 66 -3.63 8.62 -7.84
CA SER A 66 -5.05 8.44 -7.51
C SER A 66 -5.59 7.09 -7.95
N PHE A 67 -6.50 6.54 -7.15
CA PHE A 67 -7.33 5.43 -7.57
C PHE A 67 -8.44 5.95 -8.49
N LEU A 68 -8.73 5.17 -9.54
CA LEU A 68 -9.80 5.53 -10.50
C LEU A 68 -11.20 5.43 -9.87
N LYS A 69 -11.36 4.52 -8.91
CA LYS A 69 -12.63 4.28 -8.24
C LYS A 69 -12.42 4.00 -6.76
N ARG A 70 -13.44 4.33 -5.96
CA ARG A 70 -13.45 4.12 -4.51
C ARG A 70 -13.80 2.68 -4.12
N ASP A 71 -14.66 2.02 -4.89
CA ASP A 71 -15.14 0.65 -4.65
C ASP A 71 -14.11 -0.43 -5.03
N LYS A 72 -13.04 -0.05 -5.73
CA LYS A 72 -11.98 -0.97 -6.16
C LYS A 72 -10.62 -0.28 -6.10
N LEU A 73 -9.90 -0.47 -5.01
CA LEU A 73 -8.56 0.09 -4.82
C LEU A 73 -7.49 -0.89 -5.31
N ASP A 74 -7.55 -1.24 -6.60
CA ASP A 74 -6.62 -2.19 -7.24
C ASP A 74 -5.42 -1.49 -7.89
N THR A 75 -5.65 -0.38 -8.58
CA THR A 75 -4.61 0.34 -9.30
C THR A 75 -4.66 1.82 -8.98
N CYS A 76 -3.57 2.31 -8.40
CA CYS A 76 -3.31 3.73 -8.26
C CYS A 76 -2.45 4.20 -9.42
N VAL A 77 -2.93 5.18 -10.17
CA VAL A 77 -2.19 5.80 -11.27
C VAL A 77 -1.40 6.97 -10.71
N LEU A 78 -0.09 6.96 -10.90
CA LEU A 78 0.81 8.00 -10.40
C LEU A 78 0.76 9.23 -11.30
N ASP A 79 0.73 10.40 -10.67
CA ASP A 79 0.73 11.71 -11.31
C ASP A 79 2.15 12.07 -11.81
N GLY A 80 2.25 13.13 -12.61
CA GLY A 80 3.53 13.69 -13.08
C GLY A 80 4.02 13.15 -14.42
N ALA A 81 5.13 13.69 -14.90
CA ALA A 81 5.67 13.39 -16.23
C ALA A 81 6.15 11.94 -16.39
N GLU A 82 6.64 11.35 -15.30
CA GLU A 82 7.10 9.96 -15.26
C GLU A 82 5.94 8.95 -15.20
N GLY A 83 4.72 9.41 -14.87
CA GLY A 83 3.51 8.59 -14.78
C GLY A 83 3.71 7.35 -13.89
N GLY A 84 3.19 6.21 -14.32
CA GLY A 84 3.35 4.92 -13.65
C GLY A 84 2.13 4.50 -12.85
N GLN A 85 2.22 3.35 -12.20
CA GLN A 85 1.12 2.78 -11.43
C GLN A 85 1.61 1.92 -10.27
N VAL A 86 0.79 1.87 -9.22
CA VAL A 86 0.92 0.93 -8.11
C VAL A 86 -0.27 -0.01 -8.16
N VAL A 87 0.00 -1.30 -8.32
CA VAL A 87 -1.02 -2.34 -8.48
C VAL A 87 -1.05 -3.18 -7.21
N PHE A 88 -2.14 -3.12 -6.46
CA PHE A 88 -2.39 -3.90 -5.26
C PHE A 88 -2.96 -5.27 -5.63
N ASP A 89 -2.40 -6.33 -5.04
CA ASP A 89 -2.90 -7.69 -5.17
C ASP A 89 -2.81 -8.44 -3.82
N PRO A 90 -3.95 -8.71 -3.15
CA PRO A 90 -5.31 -8.38 -3.58
C PRO A 90 -5.59 -6.86 -3.58
N PRO A 91 -6.61 -6.39 -4.33
CA PRO A 91 -7.12 -5.03 -4.20
C PRO A 91 -7.52 -4.72 -2.76
N LEU A 92 -7.31 -3.47 -2.32
CA LEU A 92 -7.73 -3.06 -0.97
C LEU A 92 -9.24 -2.80 -0.93
N ASP A 93 -9.89 -3.28 0.12
CA ASP A 93 -11.30 -3.04 0.41
C ASP A 93 -11.44 -2.00 1.55
N ILE A 94 -12.13 -0.90 1.27
CA ILE A 94 -12.34 0.19 2.23
C ILE A 94 -13.06 -0.27 3.49
N ALA A 95 -13.98 -1.23 3.37
CA ALA A 95 -14.82 -1.68 4.48
C ALA A 95 -14.09 -2.64 5.42
N THR A 96 -13.16 -3.45 4.91
CA THR A 96 -12.51 -4.51 5.69
C THR A 96 -11.05 -4.25 6.00
N ASP A 97 -10.34 -3.53 5.13
CA ASP A 97 -8.88 -3.46 5.20
C ASP A 97 -8.38 -2.20 5.90
N PHE A 98 -9.23 -1.20 6.15
CA PHE A 98 -8.81 0.07 6.75
C PHE A 98 -8.99 0.08 8.29
N PRO A 99 -7.97 0.49 9.07
CA PRO A 99 -6.63 0.89 8.62
C PRO A 99 -5.81 -0.30 8.11
N VAL A 100 -5.08 -0.08 7.02
CA VAL A 100 -4.30 -1.11 6.31
C VAL A 100 -3.19 -1.63 7.21
N THR A 101 -3.32 -2.91 7.56
CA THR A 101 -2.33 -3.64 8.37
C THR A 101 -1.51 -4.62 7.54
N THR A 102 -2.02 -5.03 6.38
CA THR A 102 -1.31 -5.87 5.41
C THR A 102 -1.60 -5.39 4.00
N ALA A 103 -0.60 -5.34 3.13
CA ALA A 103 -0.77 -5.01 1.72
C ALA A 103 0.33 -5.66 0.89
N SER A 104 0.04 -6.05 -0.34
CA SER A 104 1.04 -6.45 -1.33
C SER A 104 0.78 -5.72 -2.62
N PHE A 105 1.83 -5.18 -3.23
CA PHE A 105 1.70 -4.36 -4.43
C PHE A 105 2.94 -4.41 -5.31
N ALA A 106 2.72 -4.26 -6.61
CA ALA A 106 3.75 -4.03 -7.61
C ALA A 106 3.82 -2.54 -7.97
N MET A 107 5.03 -2.04 -8.15
CA MET A 107 5.32 -0.68 -8.61
C MET A 107 5.74 -0.77 -10.08
N ILE A 108 5.08 -0.03 -10.95
CA ILE A 108 5.27 -0.09 -12.40
C ILE A 108 5.56 1.33 -12.90
N ARG A 109 6.56 1.47 -13.77
CA ARG A 109 6.98 2.74 -14.35
C ARG A 109 6.00 3.22 -15.43
N GLY A 110 6.12 4.48 -15.86
CA GLY A 110 5.26 5.05 -16.91
C GLY A 110 5.38 4.36 -18.27
N ASP A 111 6.48 3.65 -18.53
CA ASP A 111 6.70 2.83 -19.73
C ASP A 111 6.05 1.42 -19.64
N GLY A 112 5.45 1.07 -18.50
CA GLY A 112 4.82 -0.22 -18.24
C GLY A 112 5.77 -1.30 -17.70
N THR A 113 7.07 -1.01 -17.53
CA THR A 113 8.02 -1.95 -16.92
C THR A 113 7.85 -2.03 -15.40
N ILE A 114 8.08 -3.21 -14.82
CA ILE A 114 8.06 -3.38 -13.37
C ILE A 114 9.28 -2.69 -12.77
N CYS A 115 9.03 -1.80 -11.82
CA CYS A 115 10.05 -1.16 -11.02
C CYS A 115 10.48 -2.07 -9.85
N GLY A 116 9.51 -2.64 -9.18
CA GLY A 116 9.71 -3.45 -7.99
C GLY A 116 8.38 -3.92 -7.41
N ALA A 117 8.43 -4.60 -6.27
CA ALA A 117 7.24 -5.01 -5.53
C ALA A 117 7.50 -4.88 -4.04
N ALA A 118 6.44 -4.71 -3.26
CA ALA A 118 6.55 -4.78 -1.82
C ALA A 118 5.37 -5.54 -1.21
N ALA A 119 5.64 -6.14 -0.07
CA ALA A 119 4.64 -6.69 0.83
C ALA A 119 4.86 -6.08 2.22
N PHE A 120 3.79 -5.61 2.82
CA PHE A 120 3.72 -5.07 4.16
C PHE A 120 2.81 -5.98 4.99
N GLY A 121 3.23 -6.31 6.20
CA GLY A 121 2.46 -7.09 7.14
C GLY A 121 2.39 -6.44 8.51
N SER A 122 1.45 -6.92 9.33
CA SER A 122 1.43 -6.59 10.76
C SER A 122 2.75 -7.00 11.42
N ASP A 123 3.04 -6.43 12.59
CA ASP A 123 4.18 -6.82 13.44
C ASP A 123 5.57 -6.50 12.85
N GLY A 124 5.63 -5.54 11.92
CA GLY A 124 6.87 -5.05 11.31
C GLY A 124 7.42 -5.94 10.21
N ALA A 125 6.65 -6.93 9.75
CA ALA A 125 7.03 -7.74 8.60
C ALA A 125 6.98 -6.90 7.32
N MET A 126 8.05 -6.99 6.53
CA MET A 126 8.07 -6.36 5.21
C MET A 126 8.92 -7.17 4.24
N ALA A 127 8.57 -7.10 2.97
CA ALA A 127 9.41 -7.52 1.87
C ALA A 127 9.37 -6.43 0.81
N LEU A 128 10.50 -6.14 0.21
CA LEU A 128 10.64 -5.14 -0.85
C LEU A 128 11.63 -5.69 -1.88
N SER A 129 11.30 -5.54 -3.15
CA SER A 129 12.18 -5.87 -4.25
C SER A 129 12.24 -4.72 -5.25
N VAL A 130 13.39 -4.59 -5.89
CA VAL A 130 13.64 -3.68 -7.00
C VAL A 130 14.19 -4.49 -8.16
N GLU A 131 13.63 -4.29 -9.34
CA GLU A 131 14.05 -4.95 -10.56
C GLU A 131 15.37 -4.34 -11.07
N ALA A 132 16.28 -5.19 -11.52
CA ALA A 132 17.53 -4.76 -12.12
C ALA A 132 17.28 -4.08 -13.47
N VAL A 133 17.90 -2.91 -13.68
CA VAL A 133 17.77 -2.17 -14.93
C VAL A 133 19.11 -1.60 -15.40
N SER A 134 19.31 -1.57 -16.71
CA SER A 134 20.36 -0.78 -17.35
C SER A 134 19.77 0.53 -17.84
N VAL A 135 20.49 1.61 -17.55
CA VAL A 135 20.18 2.94 -18.07
C VAL A 135 21.22 3.29 -19.12
N ASP A 136 20.79 3.58 -20.34
CA ASP A 136 21.71 4.01 -21.39
C ASP A 136 22.09 5.49 -21.26
N GLU A 137 22.99 5.97 -22.11
CA GLU A 137 23.45 7.37 -22.14
C GLU A 137 22.32 8.39 -22.38
N ASN A 138 21.16 7.96 -22.87
CA ASN A 138 19.99 8.78 -23.13
C ASN A 138 18.93 8.69 -22.02
N GLY A 139 19.21 7.96 -20.92
CA GLY A 139 18.28 7.75 -19.83
C GLY A 139 17.20 6.70 -20.13
N ILE A 140 17.36 5.89 -21.18
CA ILE A 140 16.42 4.82 -21.49
C ILE A 140 16.67 3.66 -20.54
N VAL A 141 15.62 3.29 -19.80
CA VAL A 141 15.63 2.19 -18.86
C VAL A 141 15.30 0.90 -19.59
N THR A 142 16.17 -0.10 -19.48
CA THR A 142 16.00 -1.44 -20.06
C THR A 142 16.09 -2.49 -18.96
N PRO A 143 15.07 -3.35 -18.78
CA PRO A 143 15.16 -4.45 -17.83
C PRO A 143 16.35 -5.36 -18.15
N LEU A 144 17.13 -5.74 -17.13
CA LEU A 144 18.30 -6.61 -17.27
C LEU A 144 17.96 -8.12 -17.23
N GLY A 145 16.68 -8.48 -17.21
CA GLY A 145 16.19 -9.87 -17.12
C GLY A 145 14.69 -10.00 -17.37
N ASP A 146 14.14 -11.22 -17.28
CA ASP A 146 12.72 -11.52 -17.53
C ASP A 146 11.76 -11.24 -16.35
N GLY A 147 12.20 -10.51 -15.33
CA GLY A 147 11.49 -10.37 -14.04
C GLY A 147 12.11 -11.17 -12.90
N GLY A 148 13.39 -11.52 -13.02
CA GLY A 148 14.17 -12.24 -12.02
C GLY A 148 15.51 -11.56 -11.77
N LEU A 149 16.06 -11.73 -10.56
CA LEU A 149 17.43 -11.35 -10.24
C LEU A 149 18.36 -11.78 -11.38
N PRO A 150 19.28 -10.93 -11.85
CA PRO A 150 20.23 -11.32 -12.88
C PRO A 150 20.89 -12.64 -12.46
N ASP A 151 20.87 -13.64 -13.34
CA ASP A 151 21.61 -14.87 -13.14
C ASP A 151 23.04 -14.52 -12.73
N SER A 152 23.65 -15.32 -11.86
CA SER A 152 24.96 -15.08 -11.23
C SER A 152 26.17 -14.91 -12.18
N GLY A 153 25.93 -14.76 -13.49
CA GLY A 153 26.89 -14.35 -14.50
C GLY A 153 26.60 -13.01 -15.19
N THR A 154 25.41 -12.40 -15.05
CA THR A 154 25.11 -11.07 -15.58
C THR A 154 25.58 -10.03 -14.58
N SER A 155 26.85 -9.72 -14.68
CA SER A 155 27.50 -8.69 -13.87
C SER A 155 26.87 -7.33 -14.14
N CYS A 156 26.27 -6.70 -13.13
CA CYS A 156 25.91 -5.29 -13.21
C CYS A 156 27.12 -4.39 -13.53
N VAL A 157 28.34 -4.89 -13.36
CA VAL A 157 29.56 -4.10 -13.15
C VAL A 157 30.06 -3.38 -14.43
N ASP A 158 29.42 -3.59 -15.59
CA ASP A 158 29.85 -3.04 -16.88
C ASP A 158 29.11 -1.75 -17.31
N SER A 159 28.22 -1.20 -16.47
CA SER A 159 27.64 0.13 -16.66
C SER A 159 28.23 1.10 -15.64
N THR A 160 28.41 2.37 -16.01
CA THR A 160 28.97 3.39 -15.10
C THR A 160 28.08 3.71 -13.90
N ASP A 161 26.78 3.36 -13.94
CA ASP A 161 25.80 3.51 -12.84
C ASP A 161 24.69 2.43 -12.94
N PRO A 162 25.01 1.14 -12.68
CA PRO A 162 24.04 0.06 -12.87
C PRO A 162 23.18 -0.12 -11.62
N ILE A 163 21.86 -0.02 -11.76
CA ILE A 163 20.91 -0.44 -10.74
C ILE A 163 20.86 -1.97 -10.78
N CYS A 164 21.51 -2.61 -9.82
CA CYS A 164 21.58 -4.06 -9.75
C CYS A 164 20.28 -4.72 -9.34
N GLY A 165 19.39 -3.95 -8.73
CA GLY A 165 18.19 -4.47 -8.13
C GLY A 165 18.51 -5.39 -6.95
N GLY A 166 17.46 -5.97 -6.40
CA GLY A 166 17.59 -6.81 -5.22
C GLY A 166 16.28 -7.05 -4.52
N SER A 167 16.34 -7.78 -3.42
CA SER A 167 15.25 -7.84 -2.47
C SER A 167 15.76 -7.72 -1.03
N PHE A 168 14.90 -7.19 -0.18
CA PHE A 168 15.07 -7.11 1.25
C PHE A 168 13.80 -7.58 1.92
N SER A 169 13.92 -8.40 2.95
CA SER A 169 12.78 -8.84 3.73
C SER A 169 13.11 -8.95 5.20
N VAL A 170 12.16 -8.55 6.02
CA VAL A 170 12.12 -8.67 7.47
C VAL A 170 10.95 -9.56 7.80
N LYS A 171 11.19 -10.70 8.44
CA LYS A 171 10.11 -11.56 8.94
C LYS A 171 9.51 -10.99 10.23
N PRO A 172 8.24 -11.30 10.54
CA PRO A 172 7.60 -10.84 11.76
C PRO A 172 8.44 -11.19 12.99
N VAL A 173 8.42 -10.30 13.98
CA VAL A 173 9.05 -10.53 15.28
C VAL A 173 8.36 -11.73 15.93
N THR A 174 9.08 -12.84 16.11
CA THR A 174 8.54 -13.99 16.86
C THR A 174 8.67 -13.76 18.36
N GLU A 175 8.18 -14.72 19.16
CA GLU A 175 8.48 -14.76 20.59
C GLU A 175 10.00 -14.52 20.81
N ARG A 176 10.34 -13.55 21.67
CA ARG A 176 11.71 -13.12 22.08
C ARG A 176 12.42 -12.03 21.26
N GLU A 177 11.69 -11.18 20.54
CA GLU A 177 12.30 -10.00 19.84
C GLU A 177 13.37 -10.37 18.80
N ILE A 178 13.28 -11.57 18.24
CA ILE A 178 14.17 -12.04 17.18
C ILE A 178 13.63 -11.57 15.84
N VAL A 179 14.52 -11.07 15.00
CA VAL A 179 14.21 -10.62 13.65
C VAL A 179 15.09 -11.36 12.66
N ASP A 180 14.46 -12.00 11.69
CA ASP A 180 15.16 -12.60 10.55
C ASP A 180 15.16 -11.61 9.39
N VAL A 181 16.34 -11.26 8.94
CA VAL A 181 16.58 -10.36 7.81
C VAL A 181 17.13 -11.19 6.66
N THR A 182 16.59 -11.00 5.47
CA THR A 182 17.19 -11.55 4.25
C THR A 182 17.32 -10.45 3.23
N CYS A 183 18.48 -10.38 2.60
CA CYS A 183 18.71 -9.49 1.50
C CYS A 183 19.42 -10.24 0.38
N SER A 184 19.05 -9.91 -0.85
CA SER A 184 19.74 -10.38 -2.04
C SER A 184 19.96 -9.21 -2.98
N THR A 185 21.17 -9.11 -3.48
CA THR A 185 21.58 -8.24 -4.58
C THR A 185 22.07 -9.12 -5.71
N ALA A 186 22.42 -8.53 -6.86
CA ALA A 186 23.01 -9.28 -7.96
C ALA A 186 24.31 -10.04 -7.58
N THR A 187 25.04 -9.57 -6.58
CA THR A 187 26.37 -10.12 -6.21
C THR A 187 26.38 -10.86 -4.88
N ARG A 188 25.35 -10.68 -4.04
CA ARG A 188 25.32 -11.26 -2.68
C ARG A 188 23.93 -11.71 -2.29
N LYS A 189 23.88 -12.79 -1.51
CA LYS A 189 22.68 -13.23 -0.82
C LYS A 189 23.04 -13.50 0.63
N GLU A 190 22.44 -12.74 1.52
CA GLU A 190 22.72 -12.75 2.94
C GLU A 190 21.42 -13.01 3.71
N SER A 191 21.50 -13.85 4.73
CA SER A 191 20.41 -14.12 5.66
C SER A 191 20.97 -14.03 7.06
N HIS A 192 20.37 -13.19 7.89
CA HIS A 192 20.83 -12.89 9.23
C HIS A 192 19.72 -13.06 10.24
N ARG A 193 20.10 -13.40 11.47
CA ARG A 193 19.21 -13.50 12.62
C ARG A 193 19.69 -12.57 13.72
N PHE A 194 18.90 -11.57 14.04
CA PHE A 194 19.25 -10.55 15.02
C PHE A 194 18.33 -10.57 16.23
N ASN A 195 18.83 -10.12 17.37
CA ASN A 195 18.00 -9.78 18.53
C ASN A 195 17.81 -8.26 18.53
N ARG A 196 16.57 -7.80 18.42
CA ARG A 196 16.23 -6.38 18.32
C ARG A 196 16.65 -5.59 19.58
N LEU A 197 16.75 -6.25 20.74
CA LEU A 197 17.27 -5.64 21.97
C LEU A 197 18.75 -5.26 21.88
N GLN A 198 19.51 -5.72 20.87
CA GLN A 198 20.87 -5.26 20.65
C GLN A 198 20.94 -3.81 20.14
N LEU A 199 19.87 -3.29 19.51
CA LEU A 199 19.84 -1.91 19.03
C LEU A 199 20.06 -0.89 20.15
N ALA A 200 19.61 -1.21 21.36
CA ALA A 200 19.88 -0.45 22.58
C ALA A 200 21.38 -0.24 22.88
N LYS A 201 22.26 -0.99 22.22
CA LYS A 201 23.71 -0.93 22.40
C LYS A 201 24.42 -0.25 21.23
N CYS A 202 23.72 0.04 20.13
CA CYS A 202 24.31 0.64 18.94
C CYS A 202 24.47 2.17 19.05
N ASP A 203 23.85 2.80 20.05
CA ASP A 203 23.82 4.26 20.20
C ASP A 203 25.04 4.85 20.94
N GLY A 204 26.06 4.04 21.24
CA GLY A 204 27.29 4.50 21.90
C GLY A 204 27.14 4.82 23.39
N THR A 205 25.92 4.82 23.95
CA THR A 205 25.71 5.12 25.37
C THR A 205 26.14 3.92 26.23
N LYS A 206 27.29 4.05 26.88
CA LYS A 206 27.86 3.00 27.75
C LYS A 206 27.06 2.78 29.05
N ASP A 207 26.00 3.56 29.28
CA ASP A 207 25.30 3.68 30.56
C ASP A 207 23.80 3.37 30.45
N ASN A 208 23.45 2.10 30.24
CA ASN A 208 22.26 1.39 30.78
C ASN A 208 20.87 2.07 30.78
N ALA A 209 20.51 2.88 29.79
CA ALA A 209 19.10 3.11 29.47
C ALA A 209 18.96 3.30 27.96
N PRO A 210 18.33 2.36 27.23
CA PRO A 210 17.98 2.63 25.84
C PRO A 210 17.07 3.84 25.81
N ASP A 211 17.49 4.90 25.12
CA ASP A 211 16.52 5.84 24.60
C ASP A 211 15.80 5.11 23.47
N GLU A 212 14.63 4.51 23.76
CA GLU A 212 13.84 3.74 22.79
C GLU A 212 13.62 4.51 21.48
N ALA A 213 13.64 5.85 21.53
CA ALA A 213 13.56 6.73 20.38
C ALA A 213 14.72 6.58 19.39
N ASN A 214 15.95 6.33 19.87
CA ASN A 214 17.12 6.13 19.01
C ASN A 214 17.18 4.71 18.43
N VAL A 215 16.61 3.73 19.13
CA VAL A 215 16.61 2.31 18.74
C VAL A 215 15.69 2.06 17.54
N ALA A 216 14.49 2.64 17.53
CA ALA A 216 13.55 2.48 16.43
C ALA A 216 14.06 3.10 15.11
N ALA A 217 14.91 4.13 15.19
CA ALA A 217 15.48 4.84 14.04
C ALA A 217 16.51 4.03 13.25
N LEU A 218 17.20 3.08 13.91
CA LEU A 218 18.33 2.37 13.32
C LEU A 218 17.98 1.00 12.75
N PHE A 219 16.73 0.55 12.86
CA PHE A 219 16.28 -0.67 12.22
C PHE A 219 15.41 -0.37 10.99
N PRO A 220 15.60 -1.10 9.88
CA PRO A 220 14.75 -0.93 8.71
C PRO A 220 13.28 -1.17 9.07
N ARG A 221 12.43 -0.18 8.83
CA ARG A 221 10.99 -0.31 9.08
C ARG A 221 10.18 0.26 7.93
N ALA A 222 9.10 -0.40 7.59
CA ALA A 222 8.08 0.12 6.70
C ALA A 222 6.94 0.73 7.52
N GLU A 223 6.36 1.80 6.99
CA GLU A 223 5.11 2.36 7.47
C GLU A 223 4.13 2.43 6.31
N PHE A 224 2.92 1.94 6.57
CA PHE A 224 1.79 2.02 5.67
C PHE A 224 0.71 2.88 6.35
N GLU A 225 0.65 4.15 6.00
CA GLU A 225 -0.38 5.05 6.51
C GLU A 225 -1.60 4.97 5.60
N SER A 226 -2.78 4.92 6.21
CA SER A 226 -4.02 4.82 5.44
C SER A 226 -5.16 5.56 6.13
N ASN A 227 -5.96 6.23 5.32
CA ASN A 227 -7.21 6.85 5.75
C ASN A 227 -8.24 6.59 4.64
N PRO A 228 -9.38 5.95 4.93
CA PRO A 228 -10.36 5.66 3.89
C PRO A 228 -11.05 6.92 3.35
N GLY A 229 -10.91 8.07 4.01
CA GLY A 229 -11.68 9.28 3.72
C GLY A 229 -13.15 9.11 4.12
N GLY A 230 -14.01 9.94 3.54
CA GLY A 230 -15.44 9.93 3.82
C GLY A 230 -16.22 10.78 2.83
N VAL A 231 -17.44 11.16 3.20
CA VAL A 231 -18.26 12.07 2.38
C VAL A 231 -17.55 13.41 2.27
N ALA A 232 -17.32 13.88 1.04
CA ALA A 232 -16.59 15.12 0.73
C ALA A 232 -15.14 15.20 1.26
N LEU A 233 -14.57 14.09 1.74
CA LEU A 233 -13.19 13.99 2.20
C LEU A 233 -12.48 12.87 1.46
N GLU A 234 -11.46 13.21 0.69
CA GLU A 234 -10.62 12.21 0.02
C GLU A 234 -9.88 11.36 1.07
N GLY A 235 -9.75 10.08 0.79
CA GLY A 235 -8.88 9.18 1.54
C GLY A 235 -7.48 9.14 0.92
N TYR A 236 -6.59 8.36 1.54
CA TYR A 236 -5.28 8.06 0.99
C TYR A 236 -4.71 6.75 1.51
N VAL A 237 -3.73 6.23 0.78
CA VAL A 237 -2.73 5.29 1.28
C VAL A 237 -1.33 5.81 0.95
N LEU A 238 -0.40 5.67 1.87
CA LEU A 238 0.99 6.10 1.77
C LEU A 238 1.88 4.96 2.22
N PHE A 239 2.87 4.61 1.39
CA PHE A 239 3.90 3.65 1.78
C PHE A 239 5.28 4.31 1.79
N ARG A 240 5.99 4.13 2.91
CA ARG A 240 7.35 4.61 3.09
C ARG A 240 8.19 3.62 3.88
N VAL A 241 9.49 3.67 3.66
CA VAL A 241 10.46 2.85 4.39
C VAL A 241 11.51 3.78 5.00
N PHE A 242 11.83 3.51 6.26
CA PHE A 242 12.84 4.21 7.03
C PHE A 242 14.10 3.38 7.01
N PHE A 243 15.17 3.97 6.50
CA PHE A 243 16.47 3.36 6.42
C PHE A 243 17.41 4.01 7.44
N PRO A 244 18.26 3.23 8.11
CA PRO A 244 19.42 3.77 8.80
C PRO A 244 20.26 4.65 7.85
N PRO A 245 20.88 5.71 8.36
CA PRO A 245 21.64 6.62 7.53
C PRO A 245 22.76 5.91 6.75
N ALA A 246 22.91 6.30 5.48
CA ALA A 246 23.82 5.65 4.54
C ALA A 246 25.30 5.92 4.85
N THR A 247 25.59 6.97 5.60
CA THR A 247 26.94 7.40 5.98
C THR A 247 26.95 8.00 7.38
N GLY A 248 28.10 7.94 8.06
CA GLY A 248 28.31 8.57 9.37
C GLY A 248 28.19 7.59 10.54
N GLU A 249 28.37 8.11 11.75
CA GLU A 249 28.21 7.33 12.98
C GLU A 249 26.72 7.02 13.22
N LEU A 250 26.44 5.83 13.78
CA LEU A 250 25.08 5.42 14.12
C LEU A 250 24.55 6.12 15.39
N GLU A 251 25.44 6.67 16.21
CA GLU A 251 25.09 7.39 17.45
C GLU A 251 24.29 8.66 17.15
N GLY A 252 23.07 8.74 17.68
CA GLY A 252 22.14 9.87 17.47
C GLY A 252 21.63 10.02 16.03
N ALA A 253 21.89 9.03 15.17
CA ALA A 253 21.60 9.14 13.76
C ALA A 253 20.10 9.07 13.46
N GLN A 254 19.63 9.91 12.54
CA GLN A 254 18.23 9.96 12.13
C GLN A 254 18.00 9.06 10.91
N PRO A 255 16.85 8.38 10.82
CA PRO A 255 16.56 7.54 9.67
C PRO A 255 16.37 8.38 8.42
N GLU A 256 16.88 7.87 7.30
CA GLU A 256 16.60 8.39 5.97
C GLU A 256 15.29 7.77 5.48
N VAL A 257 14.32 8.62 5.16
CA VAL A 257 13.01 8.18 4.66
C VAL A 257 13.07 8.05 3.15
N VAL A 258 12.53 6.94 2.63
CA VAL A 258 12.18 6.80 1.21
C VAL A 258 10.68 6.59 1.12
N GLU A 259 10.01 7.50 0.44
CA GLU A 259 8.57 7.42 0.17
C GLU A 259 8.36 6.89 -1.25
N TYR A 260 7.50 5.89 -1.41
CA TYR A 260 7.27 5.25 -2.71
C TYR A 260 6.09 5.90 -3.42
N PHE A 261 4.95 5.96 -2.75
CA PHE A 261 3.73 6.53 -3.31
C PHE A 261 2.82 7.12 -2.25
N ARG A 262 1.98 8.06 -2.69
CA ARG A 262 0.82 8.58 -1.97
C ARG A 262 -0.38 8.54 -2.90
N CYS A 263 -1.24 7.55 -2.70
CA CYS A 263 -2.40 7.33 -3.56
C CYS A 263 -3.66 7.89 -2.93
N ARG A 264 -4.28 8.87 -3.58
CA ARG A 264 -5.55 9.46 -3.18
C ARG A 264 -6.70 8.51 -3.49
N ILE A 265 -7.56 8.30 -2.51
CA ILE A 265 -8.82 7.57 -2.65
C ILE A 265 -9.91 8.62 -2.88
N PRO A 266 -10.69 8.55 -3.98
CA PRO A 266 -11.80 9.47 -4.20
C PRO A 266 -12.74 9.51 -2.98
N SER A 267 -13.25 10.70 -2.66
CA SER A 267 -14.21 10.86 -1.56
C SER A 267 -15.44 9.98 -1.78
N ALA A 268 -16.08 9.59 -0.68
CA ALA A 268 -17.36 8.90 -0.78
C ALA A 268 -18.38 9.85 -1.44
N PRO A 269 -19.24 9.33 -2.33
CA PRO A 269 -20.35 10.11 -2.84
C PRO A 269 -21.15 10.67 -1.66
N ASN A 270 -21.75 11.84 -1.88
CA ASN A 270 -22.68 12.41 -0.91
C ASN A 270 -23.78 11.36 -0.63
N THR A 271 -24.20 11.22 0.63
CA THR A 271 -25.27 10.29 1.02
C THR A 271 -26.48 10.47 0.12
N CYS A 272 -26.79 11.73 -0.20
CA CYS A 272 -27.89 12.15 -1.06
C CYS A 272 -27.66 11.98 -2.57
N ALA A 273 -26.63 11.25 -2.98
CA ALA A 273 -26.31 10.96 -4.38
C ALA A 273 -25.49 9.66 -4.53
N ASN A 274 -25.64 8.71 -3.59
CA ASN A 274 -24.90 7.45 -3.60
C ASN A 274 -25.73 6.26 -4.12
N GLY A 275 -27.01 6.45 -4.40
CA GLY A 275 -27.90 5.40 -4.92
C GLY A 275 -28.36 4.39 -3.87
N VAL A 276 -28.13 4.68 -2.59
CA VAL A 276 -28.53 3.87 -1.44
C VAL A 276 -29.46 4.71 -0.56
N GLN A 277 -30.33 4.07 0.21
CA GLN A 277 -31.12 4.75 1.22
C GLN A 277 -30.30 4.80 2.52
N ASP A 278 -29.78 5.98 2.86
CA ASP A 278 -28.99 6.18 4.08
C ASP A 278 -29.85 6.50 5.32
N GLU A 279 -29.22 6.49 6.50
CA GLU A 279 -29.89 6.86 7.75
C GLU A 279 -30.39 8.31 7.71
N GLY A 280 -31.70 8.49 7.88
CA GLY A 280 -32.36 9.80 7.79
C GLY A 280 -32.89 10.15 6.40
N GLU A 281 -32.58 9.34 5.38
CA GLU A 281 -33.23 9.43 4.08
C GLU A 281 -34.57 8.66 4.11
N PRO A 282 -35.70 9.33 3.85
CA PRO A 282 -36.98 8.65 3.69
C PRO A 282 -37.02 7.72 2.47
N ALA A 283 -36.25 8.00 1.41
CA ALA A 283 -36.02 7.12 0.27
C ALA A 283 -34.65 7.41 -0.37
N ILE A 284 -34.19 6.54 -1.29
CA ILE A 284 -32.86 6.64 -1.94
C ILE A 284 -32.61 8.07 -2.48
N ASP A 285 -31.55 8.71 -1.97
CA ASP A 285 -31.07 10.03 -2.43
C ASP A 285 -32.13 11.15 -2.39
N CYS A 286 -33.04 11.15 -1.40
CA CYS A 286 -34.07 12.17 -1.24
C CYS A 286 -34.50 12.40 0.22
N GLY A 287 -35.17 13.53 0.45
CA GLY A 287 -35.68 13.98 1.75
C GLY A 287 -35.11 15.34 2.17
N VAL A 288 -35.52 15.82 3.34
CA VAL A 288 -35.06 17.11 3.87
C VAL A 288 -33.54 17.20 3.99
N LEU A 289 -32.89 16.13 4.47
CA LEU A 289 -31.43 16.10 4.64
C LEU A 289 -30.70 16.31 3.30
N CYS A 290 -31.32 15.87 2.20
CA CYS A 290 -30.79 15.99 0.86
C CYS A 290 -31.16 17.30 0.16
N GLY A 291 -32.02 18.13 0.78
CA GLY A 291 -32.55 19.33 0.13
C GLY A 291 -33.30 19.03 -1.18
N LYS A 292 -33.68 17.76 -1.39
CA LYS A 292 -34.28 17.24 -2.62
C LYS A 292 -35.54 16.47 -2.23
N GLY A 293 -36.69 16.94 -2.70
CA GLY A 293 -37.97 16.28 -2.45
C GLY A 293 -37.98 14.86 -3.04
N CYS A 294 -38.47 13.91 -2.26
CA CYS A 294 -38.81 12.56 -2.68
C CYS A 294 -40.01 12.57 -3.60
N CYS A 295 -40.05 11.57 -4.46
CA CYS A 295 -41.01 11.47 -5.52
C CYS A 295 -42.33 10.91 -5.00
N ASN A 296 -43.38 11.02 -5.81
CA ASN A 296 -44.66 10.44 -5.45
C ASN A 296 -44.55 8.94 -5.15
N SER A 297 -45.26 8.49 -4.12
CA SER A 297 -45.25 7.14 -3.55
C SER A 297 -43.99 6.74 -2.78
N ASP A 298 -42.92 7.54 -2.77
CA ASP A 298 -41.78 7.27 -1.91
C ASP A 298 -42.17 7.40 -0.43
N PRO A 299 -41.51 6.66 0.49
CA PRO A 299 -41.70 6.88 1.92
C PRO A 299 -41.37 8.32 2.29
N CYS A 300 -41.94 8.81 3.38
CA CYS A 300 -41.65 10.13 3.92
C CYS A 300 -41.87 10.14 5.43
N TYR A 301 -41.18 11.03 6.15
CA TYR A 301 -41.40 11.24 7.58
C TYR A 301 -42.19 12.53 7.83
N ILE A 302 -41.89 13.57 7.06
CA ILE A 302 -42.47 14.90 7.14
C ILE A 302 -42.83 15.45 5.76
N ASN A 303 -43.70 16.47 5.72
CA ASN A 303 -44.19 17.06 4.48
C ASN A 303 -43.09 17.60 3.58
N SER A 304 -42.04 18.17 4.16
CA SER A 304 -40.88 18.71 3.44
C SER A 304 -39.96 17.65 2.84
N ASP A 305 -40.16 16.36 3.16
CA ASP A 305 -39.46 15.28 2.48
C ASP A 305 -39.97 15.11 1.05
N CYS A 306 -41.19 15.55 0.74
CA CYS A 306 -41.84 15.30 -0.53
C CYS A 306 -41.71 16.50 -1.46
N GLU A 307 -41.48 16.26 -2.75
CA GLU A 307 -41.50 17.32 -3.77
C GLU A 307 -42.87 18.04 -3.82
N SER A 308 -43.95 17.28 -3.59
CA SER A 308 -45.31 17.83 -3.49
C SER A 308 -45.57 18.66 -2.23
N GLY A 309 -44.70 18.58 -1.22
CA GLY A 309 -44.93 19.15 0.11
C GLY A 309 -45.98 18.39 0.94
N VAL A 310 -46.43 17.21 0.51
CA VAL A 310 -47.48 16.43 1.19
C VAL A 310 -47.00 15.01 1.49
N CYS A 311 -46.79 14.75 2.78
CA CYS A 311 -46.47 13.43 3.32
C CYS A 311 -47.68 12.91 4.09
N SER A 312 -48.40 11.92 3.55
CA SER A 312 -49.62 11.40 4.17
C SER A 312 -49.53 9.92 4.44
N ALA A 313 -50.23 9.47 5.48
CA ALA A 313 -50.49 8.05 5.64
C ALA A 313 -51.26 7.56 4.41
N VAL A 314 -50.89 6.39 3.90
CA VAL A 314 -51.63 5.73 2.83
C VAL A 314 -52.64 4.79 3.49
N ASP A 315 -53.91 4.96 3.18
CA ASP A 315 -55.01 4.25 3.82
C ASP A 315 -54.83 2.74 3.65
N GLY A 316 -54.59 2.02 4.75
CA GLY A 316 -54.67 0.55 4.80
C GLY A 316 -53.46 -0.23 5.31
N GLY A 317 -52.35 0.38 5.77
CA GLY A 317 -51.25 -0.44 6.29
C GLY A 317 -50.16 0.27 7.11
N MET A 318 -50.02 -0.17 8.36
CA MET A 318 -48.80 -0.13 9.20
C MET A 318 -48.21 1.24 9.59
N GLY A 319 -48.90 2.37 9.37
CA GLY A 319 -48.43 3.69 9.79
C GLY A 319 -47.29 4.26 8.94
N ILE A 320 -47.01 3.66 7.79
CA ILE A 320 -46.04 4.17 6.82
C ILE A 320 -46.66 5.36 6.08
N ARG A 321 -45.98 6.51 6.11
CA ARG A 321 -46.38 7.69 5.33
C ARG A 321 -45.63 7.70 4.00
N ARG A 322 -46.30 8.20 2.95
CA ARG A 322 -45.74 8.35 1.60
C ARG A 322 -46.03 9.73 1.02
N CYS A 323 -45.20 10.12 0.06
CA CYS A 323 -45.42 11.35 -0.70
C CYS A 323 -46.62 11.21 -1.64
N ILE A 324 -47.52 12.19 -1.61
CA ILE A 324 -48.73 12.23 -2.44
C ILE A 324 -48.77 13.56 -3.20
N GLY A 325 -49.11 13.53 -4.49
CA GLY A 325 -49.28 14.74 -5.31
C GLY A 325 -49.23 14.46 -6.81
N ASP A 326 -49.20 15.52 -7.61
CA ASP A 326 -49.08 15.45 -9.08
C ASP A 326 -47.63 15.64 -9.57
N GLY A 327 -46.65 15.46 -8.68
CA GLY A 327 -45.23 15.49 -9.02
C GLY A 327 -44.82 14.39 -10.03
N PRO A 328 -43.65 14.51 -10.65
CA PRO A 328 -43.13 13.46 -11.52
C PRO A 328 -43.09 12.14 -10.75
N ILE A 329 -43.65 11.09 -11.35
CA ILE A 329 -43.37 9.72 -10.91
C ILE A 329 -41.92 9.48 -11.30
N CYS A 330 -41.01 9.53 -10.32
CA CYS A 330 -39.64 9.13 -10.58
C CYS A 330 -39.69 7.65 -10.92
N THR A 331 -39.45 7.34 -12.18
CA THR A 331 -39.06 6.00 -12.56
C THR A 331 -37.82 5.70 -11.71
N PRO A 332 -37.83 4.62 -10.90
CA PRO A 332 -36.64 4.23 -10.16
C PRO A 332 -35.48 4.20 -11.14
N PRO A 333 -34.27 4.66 -10.74
CA PRO A 333 -33.10 4.50 -11.59
C PRO A 333 -33.09 3.04 -12.05
N ALA A 334 -32.93 2.83 -13.36
CA ALA A 334 -32.86 1.48 -13.90
C ALA A 334 -31.91 0.68 -13.02
N PRO A 335 -32.29 -0.51 -12.54
CA PRO A 335 -31.44 -1.28 -11.63
C PRO A 335 -30.05 -1.30 -12.24
N ALA A 336 -29.05 -0.92 -11.44
CA ALA A 336 -27.66 -0.93 -11.88
C ALA A 336 -27.43 -2.29 -12.56
N PRO A 337 -26.87 -2.33 -13.79
CA PRO A 337 -26.71 -3.58 -14.50
C PRO A 337 -26.02 -4.56 -13.56
N ASP A 338 -26.72 -5.64 -13.21
CA ASP A 338 -26.20 -6.68 -12.32
C ASP A 338 -24.76 -6.96 -12.76
N ALA A 339 -23.82 -6.81 -11.82
CA ALA A 339 -22.43 -7.18 -12.05
C ALA A 339 -22.42 -8.68 -12.31
N GLY A 340 -22.59 -9.04 -13.57
CA GLY A 340 -22.82 -10.38 -14.03
C GLY A 340 -21.77 -11.31 -13.45
N THR A 341 -22.26 -12.30 -12.70
CA THR A 341 -21.62 -13.60 -12.57
C THR A 341 -21.55 -14.23 -13.96
N ASP A 342 -20.59 -13.78 -14.78
CA ASP A 342 -20.17 -14.51 -15.98
C ASP A 342 -19.44 -15.78 -15.53
N GLY A 343 -20.23 -16.81 -15.24
CA GLY A 343 -19.79 -18.19 -15.31
C GLY A 343 -19.68 -18.61 -16.78
N GLY A 344 -18.46 -18.78 -17.26
CA GLY A 344 -18.10 -19.31 -18.57
C GLY A 344 -16.61 -19.63 -18.64
#